data_AF-A0A1S3QPB4-F1
#
_entry.id   AF-A0A1S3QPB4-F1
#
_cell.length_a   1.000
_cell.length_b   1.000
_cell.length_c   1.000
_cell.angle_alpha   90.00
_cell.angle_beta   90.00
_cell.angle_gamma   90.00
#
_symmetry.space_group_name_H-M   'P 1'
#
loop_
_entity.id
_entity.type
_entity.pdbx_description
1 polymer ?
#
loop_
_entity_poly.entity_id
_entity_poly.type
_entity_poly.pdbx_seq_one_letter_code
_entity_poly.pdbx_strand_id
1 'polypeptide(L)'
;MKEMSANSNSMHGGQQPQKHYGITSSISMAFPREVDHQYTHKLSEAMKPFGVFEDEDELNHRLAVLGKLNTFVKEWIAEISETKNLPPSAITNVGGKIFTFGSYRLGVHTKGADIDALCVSPRHVERTDFFDSFFAKLKLHEEIKDLRAVEDAFVPVIKFKFDGIEVKGFWMYKWCLFQHSVR
;
A
#
# COMPACT_ATOMS: atom_id res chain seq x y z
N MET A 1 -3.70 -10.33 72.66
CA MET A 1 -3.27 -9.03 73.22
C MET A 1 -1.99 -8.60 72.51
N LYS A 2 -1.94 -7.32 72.10
CA LYS A 2 -0.86 -6.56 71.42
C LYS A 2 -0.55 -6.98 69.98
N GLU A 3 -1.11 -6.33 68.96
CA GLU A 3 -0.85 -4.98 68.40
C GLU A 3 0.51 -4.78 67.70
N MET A 4 0.39 -4.51 66.39
CA MET A 4 1.07 -3.51 65.54
C MET A 4 2.59 -3.33 65.61
N SER A 5 3.23 -3.50 64.45
CA SER A 5 3.89 -2.35 63.81
C SER A 5 4.02 -2.56 62.30
N ALA A 6 3.59 -1.54 61.54
CA ALA A 6 3.80 -1.43 60.11
C ALA A 6 5.24 -1.00 59.83
N ASN A 7 5.84 -1.50 58.75
CA ASN A 7 6.71 -0.64 57.96
C ASN A 7 6.78 -1.09 56.50
N SER A 8 6.38 -0.16 55.65
CA SER A 8 6.47 -0.13 54.19
C SER A 8 7.91 -0.07 53.69
N ASN A 9 8.23 -0.75 52.59
CA ASN A 9 8.89 -0.09 51.46
C ASN A 9 8.86 -0.88 50.15
N SER A 10 8.18 -0.27 49.17
CA SER A 10 8.60 -0.06 47.78
C SER A 10 9.23 -1.22 46.99
N MET A 11 8.42 -1.85 46.12
CA MET A 11 8.92 -2.35 44.85
C MET A 11 8.38 -1.47 43.72
N HIS A 12 9.20 -0.51 43.30
CA HIS A 12 9.05 0.22 42.05
C HIS A 12 9.26 -0.75 40.87
N GLY A 13 8.20 -1.43 40.45
CA GLY A 13 8.09 -1.99 39.11
C GLY A 13 7.37 -0.97 38.24
N GLY A 14 8.10 -0.11 37.53
CA GLY A 14 7.51 0.84 36.60
C GLY A 14 6.70 0.10 35.53
N GLN A 15 5.37 0.12 35.65
CA GLN A 15 4.48 -0.35 34.59
C GLN A 15 4.67 0.61 33.40
N GLN A 16 5.26 0.11 32.32
CA GLN A 16 5.25 0.82 31.05
C GLN A 16 3.78 1.09 30.68
N PRO A 17 3.44 2.33 30.25
CA PRO A 17 2.07 2.64 29.86
C PRO A 17 1.63 1.69 28.75
N GLN A 18 0.53 0.97 28.97
CA GLN A 18 -0.06 0.12 27.94
C GLN A 18 -0.35 0.99 26.72
N LYS A 19 0.33 0.69 25.61
CA LYS A 19 0.10 1.34 24.33
C LYS A 19 -1.33 1.02 23.90
N HIS A 20 -2.22 2.00 23.97
CA HIS A 20 -3.58 1.90 23.42
C HIS A 20 -3.63 2.65 22.09
N TYR A 21 -4.55 2.23 21.22
CA TYR A 21 -4.76 2.86 19.93
C TYR A 21 -5.94 3.84 20.03
N GLY A 22 -5.77 5.06 19.50
CA GLY A 22 -6.80 6.10 19.51
C GLY A 22 -6.50 7.25 20.47
N ILE A 23 -7.40 8.24 20.50
CA ILE A 23 -7.29 9.45 21.34
C ILE A 23 -7.95 9.30 22.72
N THR A 24 -8.76 8.25 22.92
CA THR A 24 -9.45 7.95 24.16
C THR A 24 -9.15 6.52 24.61
N SER A 25 -9.35 6.26 25.91
CA SER A 25 -9.27 4.91 26.47
C SER A 25 -10.26 3.94 25.82
N SER A 26 -9.93 2.64 25.87
CA SER A 26 -10.81 1.58 25.41
C SER A 26 -12.10 1.49 26.24
N ILE A 27 -13.20 1.14 25.58
CA ILE A 27 -14.50 0.90 26.25
C ILE A 27 -14.46 -0.41 27.04
N SER A 28 -13.77 -1.42 26.52
CA SER A 28 -13.61 -2.73 27.14
C SER A 28 -12.26 -3.33 26.78
N MET A 29 -11.66 -4.03 27.75
CA MET A 29 -10.46 -4.86 27.56
C MET A 29 -10.80 -6.36 27.65
N ALA A 30 -12.08 -6.72 27.61
CA ALA A 30 -12.53 -8.11 27.67
C ALA A 30 -12.15 -8.86 26.39
N PHE A 31 -11.55 -10.04 26.55
CA PHE A 31 -11.24 -10.94 25.44
C PHE A 31 -12.50 -11.68 24.95
N PRO A 32 -12.51 -12.14 23.68
CA PRO A 32 -13.61 -12.93 23.14
C PRO A 32 -13.78 -14.25 23.92
N ARG A 33 -15.03 -14.68 24.06
CA ARG A 33 -15.39 -15.98 24.62
C ARG A 33 -15.50 -17.01 23.50
N GLU A 34 -15.59 -18.28 23.88
CA GLU A 34 -15.74 -19.38 22.93
C GLU A 34 -16.92 -19.21 21.96
N VAL A 35 -18.05 -18.69 22.47
CA VAL A 35 -19.24 -18.42 21.63
C VAL A 35 -18.98 -17.35 20.57
N ASP A 36 -18.11 -16.37 20.86
CA ASP A 36 -17.79 -15.28 19.95
C ASP A 36 -16.93 -15.79 18.78
N HIS A 37 -16.03 -16.77 19.04
CA HIS A 37 -15.29 -17.48 18.00
C HIS A 37 -16.21 -18.30 17.09
N GLN A 38 -17.20 -19.00 17.66
CA GLN A 38 -18.19 -19.74 16.88
C GLN A 38 -19.01 -18.82 15.96
N TYR A 39 -19.42 -17.64 16.46
CA TYR A 39 -20.12 -16.67 15.63
C TYR A 39 -19.24 -16.03 14.56
N THR A 40 -17.96 -15.79 14.86
CA THR A 40 -16.99 -15.31 13.86
C THR A 40 -16.85 -16.31 12.71
N HIS A 41 -16.76 -17.61 13.01
CA HIS A 41 -16.73 -18.65 11.98
C HIS A 41 -18.02 -18.66 11.14
N LYS A 42 -19.19 -18.60 11.78
CA LYS A 42 -20.49 -18.55 11.08
C LYS A 42 -20.60 -17.33 10.17
N LEU A 43 -20.08 -16.17 10.60
CA LEU A 43 -20.02 -14.97 9.79
C LEU A 43 -19.17 -15.18 8.53
N SER A 44 -17.95 -15.72 8.68
CA SER A 44 -17.07 -16.01 7.55
C SER A 44 -17.73 -16.97 6.55
N GLU A 45 -18.39 -18.04 7.00
CA GLU A 45 -19.11 -18.97 6.12
C GLU A 45 -20.28 -18.29 5.40
N ALA A 46 -21.06 -17.47 6.12
CA ALA A 46 -22.18 -16.74 5.52
C ALA A 46 -21.73 -15.70 4.48
N MET A 47 -20.51 -15.19 4.58
CA MET A 47 -19.95 -14.21 3.66
C MET A 47 -19.41 -14.82 2.35
N LYS A 48 -18.95 -16.07 2.36
CA LYS A 48 -18.38 -16.74 1.17
C LYS A 48 -19.25 -16.68 -0.10
N PRO A 49 -20.58 -16.95 -0.04
CA PRO A 49 -21.43 -16.93 -1.24
C PRO A 49 -21.52 -15.57 -1.93
N PHE A 50 -21.18 -14.48 -1.23
CA PHE A 50 -21.21 -13.12 -1.76
C PHE A 50 -19.91 -12.74 -2.50
N GLY A 51 -18.93 -13.64 -2.61
CA GLY A 51 -17.69 -13.39 -3.36
C GLY A 51 -16.79 -12.32 -2.75
N VAL A 52 -16.87 -12.14 -1.42
CA VAL A 52 -16.08 -11.12 -0.70
C VAL A 52 -14.62 -11.50 -0.49
N PHE A 53 -14.29 -12.79 -0.64
CA PHE A 53 -12.93 -13.31 -0.56
C PHE A 53 -12.44 -13.61 -1.97
N GLU A 54 -11.27 -13.09 -2.31
CA GLU A 54 -10.58 -13.38 -3.57
C GLU A 54 -9.89 -14.75 -3.51
N ASP A 55 -9.82 -15.45 -4.65
CA ASP A 55 -9.17 -16.76 -4.72
C ASP A 55 -7.65 -16.61 -4.76
N GLU A 56 -6.91 -17.64 -4.30
CA GLU A 56 -5.44 -17.60 -4.28
C GLU A 56 -4.83 -17.40 -5.67
N ASP A 57 -5.42 -17.99 -6.70
CA ASP A 57 -4.95 -17.83 -8.09
C ASP A 57 -5.11 -16.38 -8.58
N GLU A 58 -6.25 -15.73 -8.28
CA GLU A 58 -6.47 -14.32 -8.61
C GLU A 58 -5.51 -13.40 -7.84
N LEU A 59 -5.25 -13.71 -6.56
CA LEU A 59 -4.28 -12.97 -5.74
C LEU A 59 -2.86 -13.10 -6.32
N ASN A 60 -2.44 -14.32 -6.68
CA ASN A 60 -1.15 -14.57 -7.31
C ASN A 60 -1.01 -13.84 -8.66
N HIS A 61 -2.08 -13.81 -9.45
CA HIS A 61 -2.13 -13.05 -10.69
C HIS A 61 -1.91 -11.56 -10.46
N ARG A 62 -2.60 -10.96 -9.48
CA ARG A 62 -2.40 -9.54 -9.11
C ARG A 62 -0.97 -9.25 -8.65
N LEU A 63 -0.36 -10.16 -7.89
CA LEU A 63 1.04 -10.02 -7.47
C LEU A 63 2.00 -10.06 -8.66
N ALA A 64 1.76 -10.92 -9.64
CA ALA A 64 2.55 -10.97 -10.87
C ALA A 64 2.42 -9.67 -11.68
N VAL A 65 1.19 -9.15 -11.85
CA VAL A 65 0.92 -7.86 -12.51
C VAL A 65 1.65 -6.71 -11.81
N LEU A 66 1.58 -6.64 -10.48
CA LEU A 66 2.32 -5.65 -9.69
C LEU A 66 3.84 -5.79 -9.85
N GLY A 67 4.35 -7.02 -9.91
CA GLY A 67 5.75 -7.31 -10.18
C GLY A 67 6.20 -6.74 -11.54
N LYS A 68 5.45 -7.04 -12.60
CA LYS A 68 5.69 -6.50 -13.95
C LYS A 68 5.63 -4.97 -13.97
N LEU A 69 4.60 -4.37 -13.37
CA LEU A 69 4.44 -2.91 -13.31
C LEU A 69 5.60 -2.24 -12.56
N ASN A 70 6.08 -2.85 -11.48
CA ASN A 70 7.23 -2.34 -10.74
C ASN A 70 8.52 -2.38 -11.58
N THR A 71 8.70 -3.40 -12.42
CA THR A 71 9.80 -3.47 -13.37
C THR A 71 9.71 -2.35 -14.40
N PHE A 72 8.54 -2.11 -15.00
CA PHE A 72 8.35 -1.02 -15.96
C PHE A 72 8.68 0.34 -15.39
N VAL A 73 8.28 0.61 -14.14
CA VAL A 73 8.62 1.85 -13.44
C VAL A 73 10.13 2.01 -13.28
N LYS A 74 10.84 0.95 -12.87
CA LYS A 74 12.30 1.01 -12.68
C LYS A 74 13.04 1.24 -13.99
N GLU A 75 12.66 0.52 -15.04
CA GLU A 75 13.22 0.68 -16.38
C GLU A 75 12.99 2.10 -16.89
N TRP A 76 11.76 2.59 -16.81
CA TRP A 76 11.41 3.94 -17.22
C TRP A 76 12.21 5.01 -16.47
N ILE A 77 12.36 4.88 -15.15
CA ILE A 77 13.15 5.82 -14.36
C ILE A 77 14.62 5.77 -14.78
N ALA A 78 15.18 4.60 -15.10
CA ALA A 78 16.54 4.50 -15.63
C ALA A 78 16.68 5.20 -16.99
N GLU A 79 15.75 4.97 -17.93
CA GLU A 79 15.69 5.62 -19.25
C GLU A 79 15.62 7.16 -19.14
N ILE A 80 14.81 7.67 -18.22
CA ILE A 80 14.72 9.12 -17.93
C ILE A 80 16.01 9.65 -17.31
N SER A 81 16.65 8.86 -16.44
CA SER A 81 17.92 9.24 -15.82
C SER A 81 19.04 9.35 -16.86
N GLU A 82 19.06 8.46 -17.84
CA GLU A 82 19.98 8.51 -18.99
C GLU A 82 19.71 9.73 -19.87
N THR A 83 18.45 9.99 -20.21
CA THR A 83 18.05 11.14 -21.03
C THR A 83 18.44 12.48 -20.36
N LYS A 84 18.41 12.53 -19.03
CA LYS A 84 18.83 13.69 -18.24
C LYS A 84 20.33 13.74 -17.96
N ASN A 85 21.14 12.88 -18.62
CA ASN A 85 22.60 12.81 -18.54
C ASN A 85 23.14 12.60 -17.12
N LEU A 86 22.45 11.79 -16.30
CA LEU A 86 22.98 11.40 -14.99
C LEU A 86 24.19 10.46 -15.18
N PRO A 87 25.17 10.48 -14.26
CA PRO A 87 26.30 9.55 -14.32
C PRO A 87 25.83 8.08 -14.28
N PRO A 88 26.48 7.15 -15.01
CA PRO A 88 26.13 5.73 -14.99
C PRO A 88 26.10 5.11 -13.58
N SER A 89 26.98 5.58 -12.70
CA SER A 89 27.02 5.16 -11.28
C SER A 89 25.80 5.61 -10.47
N ALA A 90 25.12 6.69 -10.88
CA ALA A 90 23.89 7.16 -10.27
C ALA A 90 22.66 6.44 -10.85
N ILE A 91 22.66 6.12 -12.15
CA ILE A 91 21.56 5.42 -12.83
C ILE A 91 21.32 4.03 -12.22
N THR A 92 22.39 3.29 -11.92
CA THR A 92 22.27 1.96 -11.29
C THR A 92 21.59 1.99 -9.91
N ASN A 93 21.61 3.15 -9.23
CA ASN A 93 21.09 3.33 -7.87
C ASN A 93 19.86 4.26 -7.81
N VAL A 94 19.34 4.67 -8.97
CA VAL A 94 18.26 5.67 -9.04
C VAL A 94 16.98 5.20 -8.37
N GLY A 95 16.75 3.88 -8.39
CA GLY A 95 15.64 3.24 -7.71
C GLY A 95 14.30 3.46 -8.41
N GLY A 96 13.29 3.82 -7.63
CA GLY A 96 11.89 3.81 -8.06
C GLY A 96 11.15 2.58 -7.55
N LYS A 97 9.91 2.78 -7.12
CA LYS A 97 9.09 1.72 -6.53
C LYS A 97 7.62 2.03 -6.63
N ILE A 98 6.81 0.99 -6.84
CA ILE A 98 5.37 1.08 -6.66
C ILE A 98 4.95 0.70 -5.24
N PHE A 99 3.92 1.37 -4.73
CA PHE A 99 3.30 1.09 -3.44
C PHE A 99 1.80 0.94 -3.64
N THR A 100 1.22 -0.14 -3.15
CA THR A 100 -0.25 -0.26 -3.15
C THR A 100 -0.85 0.47 -1.96
N PHE A 101 -2.04 1.02 -2.15
CA PHE A 101 -2.88 1.58 -1.08
C PHE A 101 -4.34 1.14 -1.32
N GLY A 102 -5.29 1.70 -0.57
CA GLY A 102 -6.70 1.34 -0.71
C GLY A 102 -7.03 -0.07 -0.21
N SER A 103 -8.17 -0.61 -0.67
CA SER A 103 -8.73 -1.90 -0.24
C SER A 103 -7.76 -3.07 -0.47
N TYR A 104 -7.08 -3.07 -1.62
CA TYR A 104 -6.10 -4.11 -1.96
C TYR A 104 -4.95 -4.16 -0.95
N ARG A 105 -4.43 -2.99 -0.53
CA ARG A 105 -3.36 -2.94 0.47
C ARG A 105 -3.81 -3.40 1.86
N LEU A 106 -5.09 -3.19 2.18
CA LEU A 106 -5.70 -3.59 3.45
C LEU A 106 -6.12 -5.07 3.47
N GLY A 107 -6.08 -5.77 2.34
CA GLY A 107 -6.48 -7.18 2.24
C GLY A 107 -7.99 -7.40 2.37
N VAL A 108 -8.79 -6.39 2.06
CA VAL A 108 -10.26 -6.42 2.12
C VAL A 108 -10.92 -6.17 0.76
N HIS A 109 -10.14 -6.28 -0.32
CA HIS A 109 -10.66 -6.17 -1.68
C HIS A 109 -11.47 -7.40 -2.05
N THR A 110 -12.53 -7.20 -2.83
CA THR A 110 -13.38 -8.27 -3.35
C THR A 110 -12.93 -8.70 -4.74
N LYS A 111 -13.48 -9.81 -5.24
CA LYS A 111 -13.23 -10.25 -6.62
C LYS A 111 -13.57 -9.14 -7.62
N GLY A 112 -12.68 -8.95 -8.59
CA GLY A 112 -12.83 -7.90 -9.61
C GLY A 112 -12.60 -6.46 -9.13
N ALA A 113 -12.21 -6.25 -7.87
CA ALA A 113 -11.79 -4.92 -7.41
C ALA A 113 -10.55 -4.43 -8.16
N ASP A 114 -10.39 -3.13 -8.23
CA ASP A 114 -9.23 -2.46 -8.81
C ASP A 114 -8.02 -2.47 -7.87
N ILE A 115 -6.86 -2.19 -8.45
CA ILE A 115 -5.63 -1.92 -7.71
C ILE A 115 -5.33 -0.43 -7.74
N ASP A 116 -5.20 0.12 -6.54
CA ASP A 116 -4.69 1.45 -6.28
C ASP A 116 -3.18 1.38 -6.02
N ALA A 117 -2.38 2.04 -6.86
CA ALA A 117 -0.93 1.93 -6.82
C ALA A 117 -0.23 3.27 -7.04
N LEU A 118 0.75 3.57 -6.21
CA LEU A 118 1.54 4.77 -6.26
C LEU A 118 2.93 4.48 -6.81
N CYS A 119 3.32 5.12 -7.91
CA CYS A 119 4.71 5.23 -8.34
C CYS A 119 5.44 6.30 -7.52
N VAL A 120 6.49 5.91 -6.82
CA VAL A 120 7.41 6.84 -6.17
C VAL A 120 8.67 6.96 -7.00
N SER A 121 8.95 8.17 -7.48
CA SER A 121 10.07 8.47 -8.36
C SER A 121 11.07 9.47 -7.75
N PRO A 122 12.35 9.43 -8.19
CA PRO A 122 13.39 10.37 -7.78
C PRO A 122 13.11 11.83 -8.16
N ARG A 123 13.91 12.75 -7.60
CA ARG A 123 13.70 14.20 -7.78
C ARG A 123 13.85 14.67 -9.23
N HIS A 124 14.68 14.06 -10.06
CA HIS A 124 14.83 14.50 -11.46
C HIS A 124 13.69 14.02 -12.35
N VAL A 125 12.83 13.10 -11.90
CA VAL A 125 11.64 12.69 -12.66
C VAL A 125 10.53 13.71 -12.41
N GLU A 126 9.92 14.18 -13.49
CA GLU A 126 8.87 15.18 -13.49
C GLU A 126 7.51 14.57 -13.82
N ARG A 127 6.46 15.33 -13.51
CA ARG A 127 5.09 14.88 -13.74
C ARG A 127 4.77 14.80 -15.24
N THR A 128 5.35 15.69 -16.03
CA THR A 128 5.31 15.64 -17.50
C THR A 128 5.93 14.34 -18.01
N ASP A 129 7.10 13.93 -17.50
CA ASP A 129 7.73 12.66 -17.86
C ASP A 129 6.77 11.46 -17.64
N PHE A 130 5.98 11.49 -16.56
CA PHE A 130 5.01 10.45 -16.23
C PHE A 130 3.82 10.39 -17.20
N PHE A 131 3.26 11.54 -17.59
CA PHE A 131 2.13 11.58 -18.53
C PHE A 131 2.53 11.48 -19.99
N ASP A 132 3.79 11.75 -20.32
CA ASP A 132 4.32 11.64 -21.68
C ASP A 132 5.05 10.30 -21.88
N SER A 133 6.27 10.19 -21.36
CA SER A 133 7.17 9.07 -21.67
C SER A 133 6.74 7.76 -21.03
N PHE A 134 6.28 7.76 -19.78
CA PHE A 134 5.79 6.54 -19.14
C PHE A 134 4.47 6.08 -19.76
N PHE A 135 3.56 7.02 -20.04
CA PHE A 135 2.33 6.72 -20.77
C PHE A 135 2.61 6.10 -22.14
N ALA A 136 3.58 6.63 -22.89
CA ALA A 136 4.01 6.07 -24.16
C ALA A 136 4.61 4.66 -23.99
N LYS A 137 5.43 4.43 -22.96
CA LYS A 137 5.97 3.09 -22.64
C LYS A 137 4.86 2.09 -22.34
N LEU A 138 3.87 2.46 -21.52
CA LEU A 138 2.71 1.61 -21.24
C LEU A 138 1.90 1.30 -22.51
N LYS A 139 1.71 2.28 -23.38
CA LYS A 139 0.93 2.14 -24.63
C LYS A 139 1.53 1.12 -25.61
N LEU A 140 2.85 0.88 -25.56
CA LEU A 140 3.54 -0.07 -26.42
C LEU A 140 3.38 -1.53 -25.97
N HIS A 141 2.97 -1.78 -24.73
CA HIS A 141 2.81 -3.14 -24.20
C HIS A 141 1.43 -3.71 -24.50
N GLU A 142 1.39 -4.87 -25.16
CA GLU A 142 0.13 -5.49 -25.63
C GLU A 142 -0.81 -5.90 -24.50
N GLU A 143 -0.28 -6.28 -23.34
CA GLU A 143 -1.04 -6.65 -22.13
C GLU A 143 -1.78 -5.47 -21.50
N ILE A 144 -1.44 -4.22 -21.89
CA ILE A 144 -2.06 -3.01 -21.39
C ILE A 144 -3.21 -2.59 -22.31
N LYS A 145 -4.41 -2.50 -21.74
CA LYS A 145 -5.66 -2.10 -22.39
C LYS A 145 -6.28 -0.92 -21.66
N ASP A 146 -7.26 -0.27 -22.29
CA ASP A 146 -8.05 0.83 -21.69
C ASP A 146 -7.21 1.96 -21.08
N LEU A 147 -6.03 2.22 -21.64
CA LEU A 147 -5.08 3.21 -21.14
C LEU A 147 -5.60 4.63 -21.36
N ARG A 148 -5.71 5.41 -20.27
CA ARG A 148 -6.14 6.81 -20.26
C ARG A 148 -5.42 7.61 -19.19
N ALA A 149 -5.07 8.85 -19.51
CA ALA A 149 -4.52 9.82 -18.57
C ALA A 149 -5.61 10.84 -18.18
N VAL A 150 -5.62 11.25 -16.92
CA VAL A 150 -6.47 12.31 -16.39
C VAL A 150 -5.59 13.27 -15.59
N GLU A 151 -5.10 14.31 -16.25
CA GLU A 151 -4.13 15.25 -15.68
C GLU A 151 -4.80 16.38 -14.89
N ASP A 152 -5.99 16.81 -15.31
CA ASP A 152 -6.68 17.97 -14.72
C ASP A 152 -7.48 17.64 -13.45
N ALA A 153 -7.35 16.42 -12.92
CA ALA A 153 -8.00 16.02 -11.68
C ALA A 153 -7.24 16.55 -10.45
N PHE A 154 -7.94 16.69 -9.32
CA PHE A 154 -7.38 17.15 -8.05
C PHE A 154 -6.12 16.36 -7.65
N VAL A 155 -6.20 15.04 -7.82
CA VAL A 155 -5.03 14.20 -7.89
C VAL A 155 -4.99 13.68 -9.34
N PRO A 156 -3.86 13.80 -10.06
CA PRO A 156 -3.71 13.39 -11.48
C PRO A 156 -3.25 11.93 -11.69
N VAL A 157 -3.91 11.19 -12.59
CA VAL A 157 -3.81 9.72 -12.63
C VAL A 157 -3.69 9.15 -14.03
N ILE A 158 -2.99 8.02 -14.16
CA ILE A 158 -3.10 7.13 -15.32
C ILE A 158 -3.94 5.91 -14.93
N LYS A 159 -4.94 5.59 -15.74
CA LYS A 159 -5.80 4.42 -15.55
C LYS A 159 -5.63 3.47 -16.71
N PHE A 160 -5.58 2.17 -16.43
CA PHE A 160 -5.42 1.14 -17.44
C PHE A 160 -5.86 -0.22 -16.90
N LYS A 161 -6.04 -1.19 -17.79
CA LYS A 161 -6.07 -2.61 -17.45
C LYS A 161 -4.74 -3.24 -17.84
N PHE A 162 -4.14 -3.98 -16.93
CA PHE A 162 -2.95 -4.77 -17.19
C PHE A 162 -3.30 -6.23 -16.99
N ASP A 163 -3.27 -7.01 -18.07
CA ASP A 163 -3.50 -8.46 -18.02
C ASP A 163 -4.85 -8.80 -17.34
N GLY A 164 -5.88 -8.04 -17.72
CA GLY A 164 -7.24 -8.15 -17.17
C GLY A 164 -7.48 -7.41 -15.84
N ILE A 165 -6.45 -7.04 -15.09
CA ILE A 165 -6.56 -6.35 -13.80
C ILE A 165 -6.67 -4.84 -14.00
N GLU A 166 -7.71 -4.21 -13.44
CA GLU A 166 -7.87 -2.77 -13.49
C GLU A 166 -6.94 -2.06 -12.49
N VAL A 167 -6.13 -1.13 -12.98
CA VAL A 167 -5.30 -0.22 -12.18
C VAL A 167 -5.91 1.17 -12.31
N LYS A 168 -6.70 1.60 -11.31
CA LYS A 168 -7.44 2.87 -11.35
C LYS A 168 -6.67 4.06 -10.80
N GLY A 169 -5.86 3.83 -9.78
CA GLY A 169 -5.18 4.88 -9.05
C GLY A 169 -3.68 4.84 -9.27
N PHE A 170 -3.18 4.89 -10.51
CA PHE A 170 -1.74 4.96 -10.75
C PHE A 170 -1.22 6.40 -10.69
N TRP A 171 -0.68 6.76 -9.52
CA TRP A 171 -0.19 8.11 -9.22
C TRP A 171 1.33 8.20 -9.32
N MET A 172 1.87 9.41 -9.51
CA MET A 172 3.28 9.66 -9.28
C MET A 172 3.48 10.62 -8.09
N TYR A 173 4.23 10.19 -7.07
CA TYR A 173 4.75 11.08 -6.02
C TYR A 173 6.27 11.17 -6.08
N LYS A 174 6.76 12.38 -5.86
CA LYS A 174 8.19 12.70 -5.88
C LYS A 174 8.78 12.50 -4.49
N TRP A 175 9.87 11.73 -4.42
CA TRP A 175 10.46 11.24 -3.16
C TRP A 175 10.87 12.35 -2.16
N CYS A 176 11.07 13.59 -2.63
CA CYS A 176 11.46 14.73 -1.79
C CYS A 176 10.46 15.05 -0.66
N LEU A 177 9.20 14.62 -0.79
CA LEU A 177 8.16 14.83 0.23
C LEU A 177 8.17 13.77 1.36
N PHE A 178 8.81 12.62 1.17
CA PHE A 178 8.75 11.53 2.14
C PHE A 178 9.69 11.72 3.35
N GLN A 179 10.66 12.64 3.28
CA GLN A 179 11.55 12.93 4.41
C GLN A 179 10.89 13.72 5.55
N HIS A 180 9.75 14.38 5.30
CA HIS A 180 9.09 15.21 6.32
C HIS A 180 7.83 14.57 6.93
N SER A 181 7.32 13.46 6.38
CA SER A 181 6.05 12.86 6.84
C SER A 181 6.19 11.52 7.54
N VAL A 182 7.41 10.99 7.69
CA VAL A 182 7.69 9.77 8.46
C VAL A 182 8.80 10.05 9.46
N ARG A 183 8.47 10.84 10.48
CA ARG A 183 9.11 10.86 11.80
C ARG A 183 8.04 10.91 12.85
#